data_AF-A0A6N3C463-F1
#
_entry.id   AF-A0A6N3C463-F1
#
_cell.length_a   1.000
_cell.length_b   1.000
_cell.length_c   1.000
_cell.angle_alpha   90.00
_cell.angle_beta   90.00
_cell.angle_gamma   90.00
#
_symmetry.space_group_name_H-M   'P 1'
#
loop_
_entity.id
_entity.type
_entity.pdbx_description
1 polymer ?
#
loop_
_entity_poly.entity_id
_entity_poly.type
_entity_poly.pdbx_seq_one_letter_code
_entity_poly.pdbx_strand_id
1 'polypeptide(L)'
;MSETKSYELKTLSTKHVFSLVRVIKKFGIEQFKDCFFNPNVQKLFTEQTEEGQVTDKALEAVGIEVAFDIANIVIQNITECENEIYDFLSQISNLSKKKIEDMPMNEFFEMLIDVIQKDEFKDFFTLVSRFLK
;
A
#
# COMPACT_ATOMS: atom_id res chain seq x y z
N MET A 1 -21.97 -12.17 7.55
CA MET A 1 -21.09 -13.05 8.36
C MET A 1 -19.69 -12.65 8.01
N SER A 2 -18.87 -12.24 8.97
CA SER A 2 -17.46 -11.96 8.72
C SER A 2 -16.80 -13.30 8.40
N GLU A 3 -16.48 -13.55 7.12
CA GLU A 3 -15.70 -14.74 6.75
C GLU A 3 -14.37 -14.68 7.51
N THR A 4 -14.02 -15.78 8.17
CA THR A 4 -12.74 -15.89 8.86
C THR A 4 -11.67 -15.95 7.79
N LYS A 5 -10.89 -14.87 7.67
CA LYS A 5 -9.77 -14.79 6.74
C LYS A 5 -8.79 -15.95 6.98
N SER A 6 -8.30 -16.55 5.90
CA SER A 6 -7.34 -17.66 5.95
C SER A 6 -5.93 -17.22 6.40
N TYR A 7 -5.71 -15.92 6.52
CA TYR A 7 -4.44 -15.29 6.88
C TYR A 7 -4.59 -14.30 8.05
N GLU A 8 -3.48 -14.08 8.76
CA GLU A 8 -3.32 -13.03 9.75
C GLU A 8 -2.12 -12.17 9.38
N LEU A 9 -2.32 -10.84 9.25
CA LEU A 9 -1.27 -9.89 8.90
C LEU A 9 -0.60 -9.31 10.14
N LYS A 10 0.72 -9.45 10.21
CA LYS A 10 1.60 -8.86 11.23
C LYS A 10 1.77 -7.36 10.98
N THR A 11 2.11 -6.63 12.04
CA THR A 11 2.51 -5.22 12.01
C THR A 11 3.71 -5.02 11.07
N LEU A 12 3.66 -3.98 10.24
CA LEU A 12 4.79 -3.63 9.39
C LEU A 12 5.88 -2.94 10.23
N SER A 13 7.15 -3.12 9.87
CA SER A 13 8.29 -2.60 10.65
C SER A 13 9.50 -2.44 9.74
N THR A 14 10.60 -1.92 10.29
CA THR A 14 11.83 -1.62 9.53
C THR A 14 12.35 -2.81 8.72
N LYS A 15 12.14 -4.05 9.17
CA LYS A 15 12.57 -5.25 8.43
C LYS A 15 11.88 -5.41 7.07
N HIS A 16 10.68 -4.83 6.92
CA HIS A 16 9.86 -4.93 5.71
C HIS A 16 10.15 -3.81 4.69
N VAL A 17 10.79 -2.71 5.12
CA VAL A 17 11.06 -1.54 4.28
C VAL A 17 11.79 -1.93 3.00
N PHE A 18 12.83 -2.75 3.09
CA PHE A 18 13.59 -3.16 1.91
C PHE A 18 12.78 -4.04 0.95
N SER A 19 11.87 -4.87 1.45
CA SER A 19 10.98 -5.68 0.61
C SER A 19 9.98 -4.80 -0.13
N LEU A 20 9.37 -3.83 0.57
CA LEU A 20 8.48 -2.82 -0.02
C LEU A 20 9.20 -2.00 -1.09
N VAL A 21 10.41 -1.53 -0.81
CA VAL A 21 11.20 -0.74 -1.77
C VAL A 21 11.59 -1.56 -3.00
N ARG A 22 11.88 -2.87 -2.86
CA ARG A 22 12.15 -3.74 -4.02
C ARG A 22 10.93 -3.87 -4.93
N VAL A 23 9.75 -4.07 -4.34
CA VAL A 23 8.47 -4.10 -5.04
C VAL A 23 8.23 -2.77 -5.77
N ILE A 24 8.39 -1.63 -5.08
CA ILE A 24 8.28 -0.28 -5.68
C ILE A 24 9.28 -0.06 -6.81
N LYS A 25 10.53 -0.50 -6.65
CA LYS A 25 11.57 -0.35 -7.68
C LYS A 25 11.21 -1.10 -8.96
N LYS A 26 10.53 -2.24 -8.85
CA LYS A 26 10.05 -3.03 -10.00
C LYS A 26 8.91 -2.33 -10.74
N PHE A 27 8.02 -1.68 -9.99
CA PHE A 27 6.93 -0.87 -10.55
C PHE A 27 7.43 0.43 -11.22
N GLY A 28 8.54 0.95 -10.74
CA GLY A 28 9.01 2.29 -11.10
C GLY A 28 8.44 3.33 -10.13
N ILE A 29 9.35 4.03 -9.45
CA ILE A 29 9.02 5.05 -8.46
C ILE A 29 8.13 6.16 -9.05
N GLU A 30 8.25 6.42 -10.36
CA GLU A 30 7.46 7.42 -11.09
C GLU A 30 5.97 7.10 -11.08
N GLN A 31 5.57 5.83 -11.17
CA GLN A 31 4.14 5.47 -11.11
C GLN A 31 3.54 5.82 -9.75
N PHE A 32 4.31 5.64 -8.67
CA PHE A 32 3.88 6.03 -7.33
C PHE A 32 3.85 7.54 -7.14
N LYS A 33 4.72 8.30 -7.83
CA LYS A 33 4.70 9.77 -7.76
C LYS A 33 3.30 10.28 -8.07
N ASP A 34 2.68 9.79 -9.14
CA ASP A 34 1.38 10.27 -9.60
C ASP A 34 0.26 10.07 -8.56
N CYS A 35 0.31 8.98 -7.77
CA CYS A 35 -0.64 8.76 -6.67
C CYS A 35 -0.55 9.86 -5.59
N PHE A 36 0.65 10.34 -5.28
CA PHE A 36 0.86 11.32 -4.21
C PHE A 36 0.86 12.77 -4.70
N PHE A 37 1.09 13.00 -5.99
CA PHE A 37 1.06 14.31 -6.62
C PHE A 37 -0.28 14.65 -7.26
N ASN A 38 -1.31 13.80 -7.10
CA ASN A 38 -2.68 14.15 -7.43
C ASN A 38 -3.05 15.51 -6.77
N PRO A 39 -3.62 16.49 -7.50
CA PRO A 39 -3.98 17.80 -6.95
C PRO A 39 -4.86 17.75 -5.69
N ASN A 40 -5.70 16.73 -5.53
CA ASN A 40 -6.53 16.54 -4.34
C ASN A 40 -5.69 16.17 -3.11
N VAL A 41 -4.64 15.36 -3.33
CA VAL A 41 -3.68 14.96 -2.30
C VAL A 41 -2.75 16.13 -1.95
N GLN A 42 -2.27 16.86 -2.95
CA GLN A 42 -1.40 18.02 -2.74
C GLN A 42 -2.07 19.13 -1.93
N LYS A 43 -3.36 19.41 -2.20
CA LYS A 43 -4.13 20.42 -1.46
C LYS A 43 -4.15 20.16 0.04
N LEU A 44 -4.28 18.91 0.47
CA LEU A 44 -4.22 18.54 1.88
C LEU A 44 -2.84 18.77 2.50
N PHE A 45 -1.76 18.57 1.75
CA PHE A 45 -0.40 18.85 2.23
C PHE A 45 -0.10 20.36 2.32
N THR A 46 -0.70 21.17 1.46
CA THR A 46 -0.53 22.64 1.45
C THR A 46 -1.48 23.39 2.38
N GLU A 47 -2.69 22.86 2.62
CA GLU A 47 -3.67 23.47 3.55
C GLU A 47 -3.28 23.25 5.02
N GLN A 48 -2.37 22.31 5.31
CA GLN A 48 -1.78 22.10 6.63
C GLN A 48 -0.90 23.26 7.12
N THR A 49 -0.44 24.16 6.23
CA THR A 49 0.60 25.15 6.58
C THR A 49 0.10 26.55 6.89
N GLU A 50 -1.13 26.94 6.53
CA GLU A 50 -1.51 28.37 6.61
C GLU A 50 -2.71 28.73 7.49
N GLU A 51 -3.77 27.93 7.71
CA GLU A 51 -4.82 28.31 8.69
C GLU A 51 -5.92 27.26 9.02
N GLY A 52 -6.01 26.10 8.35
CA GLY A 52 -7.23 25.29 8.32
C GLY A 52 -7.11 23.89 8.90
N GLN A 53 -7.96 23.55 9.88
CA GLN A 53 -8.17 22.17 10.31
C GLN A 53 -8.69 21.34 9.13
N VAL A 54 -7.82 20.50 8.57
CA VAL A 54 -8.25 19.40 7.70
C VAL A 54 -9.20 18.52 8.53
N THR A 55 -10.46 18.38 8.08
CA THR A 55 -11.39 17.49 8.77
C THR A 55 -10.94 16.04 8.61
N ASP A 56 -11.04 15.22 9.65
CA ASP A 56 -10.64 13.80 9.64
C ASP A 56 -11.26 13.04 8.45
N LYS A 57 -12.49 13.39 8.06
CA LYS A 57 -13.19 12.81 6.90
C LYS A 57 -12.53 13.12 5.56
N ALA A 58 -11.98 14.32 5.39
CA ALA A 58 -11.27 14.71 4.18
C ALA A 58 -9.92 13.99 4.07
N LEU A 59 -9.23 13.84 5.21
CA LEU A 59 -7.98 13.07 5.30
C LEU A 59 -8.21 11.58 5.00
N GLU A 60 -9.29 11.02 5.55
CA GLU A 60 -9.70 9.63 5.31
C GLU A 60 -10.06 9.39 3.85
N ALA A 61 -10.86 10.27 3.23
CA ALA A 61 -11.26 10.13 1.83
C ALA A 61 -10.07 10.14 0.87
N VAL A 62 -9.09 11.00 1.12
CA VAL A 62 -7.86 11.03 0.30
C VAL A 62 -6.96 9.83 0.58
N GLY A 63 -6.88 9.36 1.83
CA GLY A 63 -6.20 8.11 2.15
C GLY A 63 -6.79 6.91 1.39
N ILE A 64 -8.11 6.90 1.19
CA ILE A 64 -8.81 5.88 0.39
C ILE A 64 -8.47 6.03 -1.10
N GLU A 65 -8.52 7.24 -1.67
CA GLU A 65 -8.17 7.49 -3.09
C GLU A 65 -6.74 7.03 -3.40
N VAL A 66 -5.78 7.41 -2.55
CA VAL A 66 -4.37 7.01 -2.67
C VAL A 66 -4.21 5.49 -2.53
N ALA A 67 -4.92 4.85 -1.62
CA ALA A 67 -4.90 3.40 -1.47
C ALA A 67 -5.43 2.68 -2.73
N PHE A 68 -6.48 3.19 -3.36
CA PHE A 68 -6.99 2.67 -4.63
C PHE A 68 -6.00 2.84 -5.77
N ASP A 69 -5.35 4.00 -5.88
CA ASP A 69 -4.35 4.24 -6.91
C ASP A 69 -3.14 3.30 -6.75
N ILE A 70 -2.68 3.08 -5.51
CA ILE A 70 -1.62 2.10 -5.21
C ILE A 70 -2.07 0.69 -5.58
N ALA A 71 -3.30 0.29 -5.22
CA ALA A 71 -3.83 -1.02 -5.58
C ALA A 71 -3.88 -1.20 -7.11
N ASN A 72 -4.28 -0.18 -7.85
CA ASN A 72 -4.30 -0.20 -9.30
C ASN A 72 -2.90 -0.36 -9.90
N ILE A 73 -1.89 0.35 -9.39
CA ILE A 73 -0.49 0.19 -9.81
C ILE A 73 0.00 -1.23 -9.53
N VAL A 74 -0.28 -1.75 -8.33
CA VAL A 74 0.10 -3.12 -7.96
C VAL A 74 -0.51 -4.11 -8.94
N ILE A 75 -1.78 -3.95 -9.31
CA ILE A 75 -2.48 -4.81 -10.29
C ILE A 75 -1.87 -4.68 -11.68
N GLN A 76 -1.62 -3.45 -12.16
CA GLN A 76 -1.09 -3.19 -13.51
C GLN A 76 0.30 -3.80 -13.73
N ASN A 77 1.07 -3.95 -12.66
CA ASN A 77 2.45 -4.45 -12.74
C ASN A 77 2.64 -5.77 -11.98
N ILE A 78 1.55 -6.45 -11.63
CA ILE A 78 1.57 -7.61 -10.72
C ILE A 78 2.44 -8.76 -11.24
N THR A 79 2.55 -8.89 -12.56
CA THR A 79 3.37 -9.91 -13.23
C THR A 79 4.87 -9.64 -13.15
N GLU A 80 5.29 -8.40 -12.97
CA GLU A 80 6.70 -7.99 -12.95
C GLU A 80 7.37 -8.20 -11.57
N CYS A 81 6.55 -8.45 -10.54
CA CYS A 81 6.96 -8.56 -9.14
C CYS A 81 6.28 -9.72 -8.41
N GLU A 82 5.80 -10.73 -9.14
CA GLU A 82 5.11 -11.91 -8.61
C GLU A 82 5.86 -12.51 -7.40
N ASN A 83 7.15 -12.80 -7.57
CA ASN A 83 7.98 -13.39 -6.52
C ASN A 83 8.17 -12.45 -5.32
N GLU A 84 8.40 -11.17 -5.57
CA GLU A 84 8.58 -10.17 -4.53
C GLU A 84 7.29 -9.93 -3.72
N ILE A 85 6.12 -9.99 -4.37
CA ILE A 85 4.81 -9.93 -3.70
C ILE A 85 4.63 -11.15 -2.82
N TYR A 86 4.84 -12.36 -3.34
CA TYR A 86 4.70 -13.58 -2.53
C TYR A 86 5.67 -13.62 -1.35
N ASP A 87 6.93 -13.22 -1.58
CA ASP A 87 7.94 -13.14 -0.53
C ASP A 87 7.52 -12.12 0.53
N PHE A 88 7.08 -10.94 0.12
CA PHE A 88 6.62 -9.88 1.02
C PHE A 88 5.43 -10.33 1.87
N LEU A 89 4.38 -10.85 1.23
CA LEU A 89 3.18 -11.36 1.90
C LEU A 89 3.51 -12.50 2.89
N SER A 90 4.48 -13.35 2.56
CA SER A 90 4.94 -14.41 3.48
C SER A 90 5.68 -13.88 4.72
N GLN A 91 6.42 -12.77 4.59
CA GLN A 91 7.11 -12.14 5.72
C GLN A 91 6.14 -11.49 6.70
N ILE A 92 5.06 -10.92 6.17
CA ILE A 92 4.08 -10.15 6.95
C ILE A 92 2.86 -10.95 7.35
N SER A 93 2.77 -12.24 7.03
CA SER A 93 1.64 -13.07 7.43
C SER A 93 2.07 -14.30 8.22
N ASN A 94 1.08 -15.10 8.64
CA ASN A 94 1.26 -16.45 9.17
C ASN A 94 1.39 -17.52 8.07
N LEU A 95 1.38 -17.13 6.78
CA LEU A 95 1.44 -18.05 5.65
C LEU A 95 2.86 -18.19 5.08
N SER A 96 3.16 -19.36 4.53
CA SER A 96 4.36 -19.56 3.71
C SER A 96 4.11 -19.07 2.28
N LYS A 97 5.19 -18.77 1.55
CA LYS A 97 5.12 -18.40 0.12
C LYS A 97 4.25 -19.34 -0.70
N LYS A 98 4.49 -20.66 -0.57
CA LYS A 98 3.71 -21.69 -1.27
C LYS A 98 2.21 -21.64 -0.95
N LYS A 99 1.83 -21.39 0.30
CA LYS A 99 0.41 -21.26 0.67
C LYS A 99 -0.25 -20.04 0.03
N ILE A 100 0.53 -18.98 -0.22
CA ILE A 100 0.06 -17.76 -0.88
C ILE A 100 -0.07 -18.00 -2.39
N GLU A 101 0.88 -18.72 -3.00
CA GLU A 101 0.82 -19.15 -4.41
C GLU A 101 -0.41 -20.04 -4.69
N ASP A 102 -0.77 -20.91 -3.74
CA ASP A 102 -1.93 -21.82 -3.84
C ASP A 102 -3.26 -21.18 -3.39
N MET A 103 -3.27 -19.88 -3.06
CA MET A 103 -4.43 -19.18 -2.51
C MET A 103 -5.52 -18.90 -3.56
N PRO A 104 -6.82 -18.97 -3.22
CA PRO A 104 -7.87 -18.49 -4.11
C PRO A 104 -7.66 -17.03 -4.51
N MET A 105 -7.88 -16.71 -5.79
CA MET A 105 -7.60 -15.37 -6.34
C MET A 105 -8.29 -14.25 -5.54
N ASN A 106 -9.54 -14.45 -5.11
CA ASN A 106 -10.28 -13.48 -4.30
C ASN A 106 -9.60 -13.22 -2.94
N GLU A 107 -9.16 -14.27 -2.26
CA GLU A 107 -8.47 -14.13 -0.97
C GLU A 107 -7.10 -13.46 -1.14
N PHE A 108 -6.39 -13.75 -2.23
CA PHE A 108 -5.11 -13.12 -2.54
C PHE A 108 -5.25 -11.61 -2.76
N PHE A 109 -6.24 -11.18 -3.57
CA PHE A 109 -6.49 -9.75 -3.77
C PHE A 109 -7.02 -9.06 -2.50
N GLU A 110 -7.84 -9.75 -1.71
CA GLU A 110 -8.25 -9.22 -0.40
C GLU A 110 -7.04 -9.03 0.54
N MET A 111 -6.09 -9.95 0.54
CA MET A 111 -4.85 -9.85 1.31
C MET A 111 -4.01 -8.63 0.87
N LEU A 112 -3.93 -8.34 -0.43
CA LEU A 112 -3.27 -7.14 -0.94
C LEU A 112 -3.97 -5.85 -0.48
N ILE A 113 -5.30 -5.82 -0.53
CA ILE A 113 -6.10 -4.67 -0.07
C ILE A 113 -5.87 -4.43 1.43
N ASP A 114 -5.95 -5.48 2.24
CA ASP A 114 -5.72 -5.41 3.68
C ASP A 114 -4.33 -4.84 4.01
N VAL A 115 -3.31 -5.21 3.25
CA VAL A 115 -1.95 -4.69 3.39
C VAL A 115 -1.88 -3.19 3.08
N ILE A 116 -2.50 -2.75 1.99
CA ILE A 116 -2.52 -1.33 1.58
C ILE A 116 -3.30 -0.49 2.60
N GLN A 117 -4.32 -1.08 3.23
CA GLN A 117 -5.14 -0.42 4.23
C GLN A 117 -4.46 -0.28 5.61
N LYS A 118 -3.33 -0.98 5.85
CA LYS A 118 -2.57 -0.83 7.11
C LYS A 118 -2.05 0.60 7.26
N ASP A 119 -2.18 1.15 8.47
CA ASP A 119 -1.71 2.51 8.77
C ASP A 119 -0.21 2.65 8.53
N GLU A 120 0.58 1.63 8.88
CA GLU A 120 2.03 1.65 8.66
C GLU A 120 2.40 1.69 7.17
N PHE A 121 1.57 1.13 6.30
CA PHE A 121 1.76 1.18 4.85
C PHE A 121 1.47 2.60 4.32
N LYS A 122 0.34 3.18 4.74
CA LYS A 122 -0.04 4.56 4.40
C LYS A 122 1.01 5.56 4.90
N ASP A 123 1.48 5.42 6.13
CA ASP A 123 2.51 6.26 6.74
C ASP A 123 3.84 6.17 5.98
N PHE A 124 4.27 4.95 5.66
CA PHE A 124 5.50 4.73 4.90
C PHE A 124 5.45 5.47 3.56
N PHE A 125 4.38 5.30 2.79
CA PHE A 125 4.25 5.94 1.49
C PHE A 125 4.05 7.46 1.58
N THR A 126 3.35 7.95 2.61
CA THR A 126 3.24 9.39 2.92
C THR A 126 4.60 10.02 3.22
N LEU A 127 5.52 9.28 3.86
CA LEU A 127 6.88 9.74 4.10
C LEU A 127 7.75 9.64 2.84
N VAL A 128 7.62 8.55 2.09
CA VAL A 128 8.38 8.33 0.84
C VAL A 128 8.05 9.40 -0.20
N SER A 129 6.79 9.80 -0.35
CA SER A 129 6.37 10.82 -1.31
C SER A 129 7.10 12.16 -1.14
N ARG A 130 7.55 12.49 0.09
CA ARG A 130 8.35 13.69 0.37
C ARG A 130 9.72 13.69 -0.30
N PHE A 131 10.27 12.50 -0.56
CA PHE A 131 11.55 12.33 -1.27
C PHE A 131 11.38 12.35 -2.79
N LEU A 132 10.15 12.31 -3.29
CA LEU A 132 9.84 12.20 -4.70
C LEU A 132 9.59 13.54 -5.40
N LYS A 133 9.93 14.66 -4.75
CA LYS A 133 9.93 15.99 -5.35
C LYS A 133 10.76 16.07 -6.63
#